data_AF-A0A147JBR3-F1
#
_entry.id   AF-A0A147JBR3-F1
#
_cell.length_a   1.000
_cell.length_b   1.000
_cell.length_c   1.000
_cell.angle_alpha   90.00
_cell.angle_beta   90.00
_cell.angle_gamma   90.00
#
_symmetry.space_group_name_H-M   'P 1'
#
loop_
_entity.id
_entity.type
_entity.pdbx_description
1 polymer ?
#
loop_
_entity_poly.entity_id
_entity_poly.type
_entity_poly.pdbx_seq_one_letter_code
_entity_poly.pdbx_strand_id
1 'polypeptide(L)' 'MHDQLVTGRRFRVLNIVDDVTRECPRAVVDTSISGRRVVRELTALIAERGRPKMAGDEADETK' A
#
# COMPACT_ATOMS: atom_id res chain seq x y z
N MET A 1 11.91 21.69 3.94
CA MET A 1 11.52 21.14 2.62
C MET A 1 10.19 20.43 2.81
N HIS A 2 9.16 20.77 2.03
CA HIS A 2 7.83 20.18 2.17
C HIS A 2 7.34 19.70 0.80
N ASP A 3 6.83 18.47 0.76
CA ASP A 3 6.21 17.87 -0.41
C ASP A 3 4.86 18.52 -0.69
N GLN A 4 4.89 19.58 -1.49
CA GLN A 4 3.76 20.44 -1.78
C GLN A 4 3.71 20.80 -3.26
N LEU A 5 2.48 20.89 -3.78
CA LEU A 5 2.22 21.46 -5.10
C LEU A 5 2.43 22.97 -5.07
N VAL A 6 2.58 23.59 -6.24
CA VAL A 6 2.64 25.06 -6.41
C VAL A 6 1.46 25.79 -5.76
N THR A 7 0.32 25.11 -5.60
CA THR A 7 -0.89 25.63 -4.95
C THR A 7 -0.83 25.61 -3.41
N GLY A 8 0.28 25.18 -2.80
CA GLY A 8 0.44 25.05 -1.35
C GLY A 8 -0.25 23.80 -0.76
N ARG A 9 -0.87 22.95 -1.59
CA ARG A 9 -1.46 21.69 -1.13
C ARG A 9 -0.37 20.64 -0.91
N ARG A 10 -0.34 20.04 0.28
CA ARG A 10 0.50 18.87 0.57
C ARG A 10 0.02 17.64 -0.20
N PHE A 11 0.97 16.88 -0.72
CA PHE A 11 0.73 15.53 -1.19
C PHE A 11 1.35 14.51 -0.24
N ARG A 12 0.95 13.26 -0.39
CA ARG A 12 1.36 12.10 0.38
C ARG A 12 1.58 10.96 -0.58
N VAL A 13 2.51 10.08 -0.24
CA VAL A 13 2.78 8.87 -1.02
C VAL A 13 2.53 7.66 -0.13
N LEU A 14 1.63 6.78 -0.55
CA LEU A 14 1.47 5.44 0.00
C LEU A 14 2.41 4.50 -0.76
N ASN A 15 3.46 4.03 -0.10
CA ASN A 15 4.36 3.01 -0.63
C ASN A 15 3.97 1.65 -0.06
N ILE A 16 3.71 0.67 -0.92
CA ILE A 16 3.55 -0.73 -0.55
C ILE A 16 4.85 -1.43 -0.91
N VAL A 17 5.56 -1.91 0.11
CA VAL A 17 6.87 -2.54 -0.02
C VAL A 17 6.75 -4.00 0.38
N ASP A 18 7.33 -4.88 -0.42
CA ASP A 18 7.57 -6.27 -0.05
C ASP A 18 8.95 -6.36 0.60
N ASP A 19 8.97 -6.68 1.89
CA ASP A 19 10.21 -6.70 2.68
C ASP A 19 11.13 -7.87 2.34
N VAL A 20 10.58 -8.96 1.77
CA VAL A 20 11.35 -10.15 1.36
C VAL A 20 12.06 -9.90 0.05
N THR A 21 11.34 -9.40 -0.95
CA THR A 21 11.90 -9.14 -2.29
C THR A 21 12.56 -7.77 -2.41
N ARG A 22 12.32 -6.87 -1.44
CA ARG A 22 12.68 -5.44 -1.49
C ARG A 22 12.05 -4.70 -2.68
N GLU A 23 11.00 -5.25 -3.28
CA GLU A 23 10.24 -4.58 -4.34
C GLU A 23 9.24 -3.57 -3.75
N CYS A 24 8.98 -2.48 -4.49
CA CYS A 24 7.87 -1.56 -4.21
C CYS A 24 6.85 -1.69 -5.34
N PRO A 25 5.97 -2.71 -5.30
CA PRO A 25 5.04 -2.98 -6.40
C PRO A 25 3.99 -1.89 -6.62
N ARG A 26 3.78 -0.99 -5.64
CA ARG A 26 2.80 0.08 -5.76
C ARG A 26 3.20 1.31 -4.94
N ALA A 27 3.24 2.46 -5.61
CA ALA A 27 3.40 3.77 -5.00
C ALA A 27 2.27 4.69 -5.48
N VAL A 28 1.48 5.23 -4.54
CA VAL A 28 0.29 6.02 -4.87
C VAL A 28 0.40 7.41 -4.27
N VAL A 29 0.35 8.42 -5.14
CA VAL A 29 0.37 9.83 -4.73
C VAL A 29 -1.06 10.35 -4.60
N ASP A 30 -1.37 11.00 -3.47
CA ASP A 30 -2.65 11.67 -3.27
C ASP A 30 -2.46 12.87 -2.34
N THR A 31 -3.43 13.78 -2.28
CA THR A 31 -3.44 14.84 -1.25
C THR A 31 -3.91 14.32 0.11
N SER A 32 -4.63 13.20 0.14
CA SER A 32 -4.97 12.47 1.35
C SER A 32 -5.01 10.96 1.11
N ILE A 33 -4.46 10.19 2.06
CA ILE A 33 -4.51 8.73 2.04
C ILE A 33 -5.48 8.29 3.14
N SER A 34 -6.75 8.13 2.77
CA SER A 34 -7.78 7.62 3.68
C SER A 34 -7.65 6.10 3.85
N GLY A 35 -8.18 5.55 4.95
CA GLY A 35 -8.26 4.09 5.12
C GLY A 35 -8.95 3.39 3.94
N ARG A 36 -10.00 4.02 3.36
CA ARG A 36 -10.66 3.53 2.14
C ARG A 36 -9.71 3.49 0.94
N ARG A 37 -8.83 4.48 0.79
CA ARG A 37 -7.80 4.48 -0.26
C ARG A 37 -6.81 3.34 -0.04
N VAL A 38 -6.35 3.15 1.19
CA VAL A 38 -5.42 2.05 1.55
C VAL A 38 -6.03 0.68 1.19
N VAL A 39 -7.24 0.40 1.67
CA VAL A 39 -7.94 -0.88 1.39
C VAL A 39 -8.08 -1.10 -0.11
N ARG A 40 -8.48 -0.07 -0.86
CA ARG A 40 -8.67 -0.21 -2.31
C ARG A 40 -7.38 -0.56 -3.04
N GLU A 41 -6.28 0.13 -2.73
CA GLU A 41 -4.98 -0.12 -3.39
C GLU A 41 -4.41 -1.49 -3.00
N LEU A 42 -4.57 -1.92 -1.75
CA LEU A 42 -4.17 -3.27 -1.31
C LEU A 42 -5.02 -4.36 -1.97
N THR A 43 -6.35 -4.20 -2.01
CA THR A 43 -7.24 -5.16 -2.67
C THR A 43 -6.92 -5.30 -4.16
N ALA A 44 -6.67 -4.19 -4.85
CA ALA A 44 -6.26 -4.22 -6.25
C ALA A 44 -4.92 -4.96 -6.43
N LEU A 45 -3.93 -4.66 -5.59
CA LEU A 45 -2.63 -5.32 -5.65
C LEU A 45 -2.72 -6.82 -5.38
N ILE A 46 -3.55 -7.24 -4.44
CA ILE A 46 -3.82 -8.66 -4.15
C ILE A 46 -4.51 -9.34 -5.34
N ALA A 47 -5.43 -8.67 -6.01
CA ALA A 47 -6.07 -9.22 -7.21
C ALA A 47 -5.08 -9.38 -8.38
N GLU A 48 -4.09 -8.49 -8.49
CA GLU A 48 -3.06 -8.50 -9.53
C GLU A 48 -1.96 -9.54 -9.28
N ARG A 49 -1.48 -9.68 -8.04
CA ARG A 49 -0.30 -10.50 -7.69
C ARG A 49 -0.58 -11.71 -6.80
N GLY A 50 -1.81 -11.84 -6.30
CA GLY A 50 -2.16 -12.81 -5.26
C GLY A 50 -1.92 -12.27 -3.85
N ARG A 51 -2.37 -13.03 -2.84
CA ARG A 51 -2.17 -12.67 -1.43
C ARG A 51 -0.71 -12.88 -1.04
N PRO A 52 -0.14 -11.99 -0.19
CA PRO A 52 1.16 -12.25 0.41
C PRO A 52 1.09 -13.54 1.24
N LYS A 53 2.11 -14.39 1.12
CA LYS A 53 2.17 -15.66 1.85
C LYS A 53 2.50 -15.49 3.33
N MET A 54 3.17 -14.39 3.67
CA MET A 54 3.72 -14.15 5.00
C MET A 54 3.10 -12.88 5.58
N ALA A 55 1.84 -12.97 5.99
CA ALA A 55 1.16 -11.92 6.73
C ALA A 55 0.84 -12.46 8.13
N GLY A 56 1.88 -12.86 8.87
CA GLY A 56 1.75 -13.54 10.17
C GLY A 56 1.16 -14.95 10.01
N ASP A 57 2.02 -15.96 10.02
CA ASP A 57 1.59 -17.36 10.12
C ASP A 57 1.03 -17.62 11.53
N GLU A 58 -0.24 -17.26 11.74
CA GLU A 58 -1.11 -17.74 12.81
C GLU A 58 -2.57 -17.63 12.33
N ALA A 59 -2.84 -18.14 11.13
CA ALA A 59 -4.20 -18.38 10.66
C ALA A 59 -4.19 -19.46 9.56
N ASP A 60 -3.50 -20.57 9.86
CA ASP A 60 -3.80 -21.86 9.24
C ASP A 60 -3.99 -22.88 10.37
N GLU A 61 -5.05 -22.70 11.15
CA GLU A 61 -5.69 -23.82 11.84
C GLU A 61 -7.11 -23.99 11.29
N THR A 62 -7.22 -25.05 10.50
CA THR A 62 -8.32 -26.03 10.50
C THR A 62 -9.69 -25.58 9.97
N LYS A 63 -10.04 -26.17 8.83
CA LYS A 63 -11.07 -27.20 8.91
C LYS A 63 -10.41 -28.57 9.00
#